data_AF-A0A2E8VUN6-F1
#
_entry.id   AF-A0A2E8VUN6-F1
#
_cell.length_a   1.000
_cell.length_b   1.000
_cell.length_c   1.000
_cell.angle_alpha   90.00
_cell.angle_beta   90.00
_cell.angle_gamma   90.00
#
_symmetry.space_group_name_H-M   'P 1'
#
loop_
_entity.id
_entity.type
_entity.pdbx_description
1 polymer ?
#
loop_
_entity_poly.entity_id
_entity_poly.type
_entity_poly.pdbx_seq_one_letter_code
_entity_poly.pdbx_strand_id
1 'polypeptide(L)'
;MVVPVWQRWASADVTMERGQLRFAEVTRGDLTRDITAQGNIVAAIKPTLFSTASGVIDLSVQAGDPVQKGDLIASVDSPELLNLLEQEKAALESAQTAFKRQQIQARKIQLQNDQIADLAEDGISESNPVSIFKLLFNQQNK
;
A
#
# COMPACT_ATOMS: atom_id res chain seq x y z
N MET A 1 69.93 32.98 -59.36
CA MET A 1 70.80 32.60 -58.21
C MET A 1 69.89 32.42 -57.01
N VAL A 2 69.64 31.18 -56.58
CA VAL A 2 68.68 30.85 -55.51
C VAL A 2 69.45 30.73 -54.21
N VAL A 3 69.28 31.69 -53.30
CA VAL A 3 69.93 31.65 -51.99
C VAL A 3 69.07 30.79 -51.05
N PRO A 4 69.63 29.78 -50.38
CA PRO A 4 68.84 28.76 -49.71
C PRO A 4 68.40 29.20 -48.30
N VAL A 5 67.14 28.89 -47.95
CA VAL A 5 66.40 29.39 -46.77
C VAL A 5 67.07 29.13 -45.41
N TRP A 6 67.86 28.07 -45.29
CA TRP A 6 68.59 27.72 -44.07
C TRP A 6 69.63 28.78 -43.64
N GLN A 7 70.17 29.58 -44.56
CA GLN A 7 71.08 30.68 -44.20
C GLN A 7 70.37 31.83 -43.48
N ARG A 8 69.04 32.02 -43.66
CA ARG A 8 68.26 33.04 -42.92
C ARG A 8 68.01 32.65 -41.46
N TRP A 9 68.08 31.36 -41.13
CA TRP A 9 67.90 30.89 -39.75
C TRP A 9 69.21 30.93 -38.96
N ALA A 10 70.34 30.80 -39.65
CA ALA A 10 71.67 30.93 -39.05
C ALA A 10 72.08 32.38 -38.74
N SER A 11 71.35 33.38 -39.25
CA SER A 11 71.69 34.81 -39.13
C SER A 11 70.72 35.63 -38.28
N ALA A 12 69.83 34.97 -37.53
CA ALA A 12 68.99 35.64 -36.53
C ALA A 12 69.73 35.78 -35.18
N ASP A 13 70.89 36.44 -35.18
CA ASP A 13 71.56 36.86 -33.94
C ASP A 13 70.87 38.13 -33.41
N VAL A 14 69.78 37.95 -32.68
CA VAL A 14 69.15 39.03 -31.92
C VAL A 14 70.05 39.35 -30.72
N THR A 15 70.98 40.27 -30.93
CA THR A 15 71.86 40.78 -29.87
C THR A 15 71.08 41.77 -29.01
N MET A 16 70.69 41.37 -27.80
CA MET A 16 69.99 42.23 -26.85
C MET A 16 70.92 42.62 -25.70
N GLU A 17 70.78 43.85 -25.22
CA GLU A 17 71.50 44.34 -24.06
C GLU A 17 71.08 43.55 -22.80
N ARG A 18 72.05 43.11 -21.99
CA ARG A 18 71.79 42.28 -20.80
C ARG A 18 70.77 42.90 -19.84
N GLY A 19 70.71 44.24 -19.76
CA GLY A 19 69.74 44.95 -18.92
C GLY A 19 68.28 44.78 -19.34
N GLN A 20 68.01 44.37 -20.58
CA GLN A 20 66.67 44.10 -21.10
C GLN A 20 66.20 42.66 -20.81
N LEU A 21 67.09 41.80 -20.31
CA LEU A 21 66.79 40.41 -19.95
C LEU A 21 66.47 40.32 -18.45
N ARG A 22 65.30 39.77 -18.14
CA ARG A 22 64.90 39.49 -16.75
C ARG A 22 65.07 38.01 -16.46
N PHE A 23 65.99 37.69 -15.56
CA PHE A 23 66.21 36.33 -15.08
C PHE A 23 65.52 36.12 -13.73
N ALA A 24 65.01 34.91 -13.50
CA ALA A 24 64.46 34.48 -12.22
C ALA A 24 64.95 33.06 -11.93
N GLU A 25 65.25 32.78 -10.66
CA GLU A 25 65.62 31.45 -10.19
C GLU A 25 64.37 30.55 -10.15
N VAL A 26 64.45 29.36 -10.77
CA VAL A 26 63.35 28.39 -10.80
C VAL A 26 63.53 27.36 -9.69
N THR A 27 62.53 27.28 -8.81
CA THR A 27 62.47 26.28 -7.74
C THR A 27 61.39 25.25 -8.04
N ARG A 28 61.61 24.01 -7.61
CA ARG A 28 60.57 22.97 -7.66
C ARG A 28 59.67 23.10 -6.44
N GLY A 29 58.37 23.07 -6.67
CA GLY A 29 57.34 23.14 -5.64
C GLY A 29 55.97 22.79 -6.21
N ASP A 30 54.96 22.81 -5.35
CA ASP A 30 53.60 22.46 -5.74
C ASP A 30 52.94 23.62 -6.49
N LEU A 31 52.38 23.32 -7.66
CA LEU A 31 51.58 24.25 -8.44
C LEU A 31 50.12 23.81 -8.38
N THR A 32 49.36 24.42 -7.48
CA THR A 32 47.91 24.23 -7.42
C THR A 32 47.24 25.18 -8.40
N ARG A 33 46.34 24.65 -9.24
CA ARG A 33 45.41 25.45 -10.04
C ARG A 33 44.02 25.28 -9.45
N ASP A 34 43.45 26.38 -9.02
CA ASP A 34 42.06 26.41 -8.59
C ASP A 34 41.16 26.26 -9.83
N ILE A 35 40.21 25.33 -9.74
CA ILE A 35 39.22 25.09 -10.78
C ILE A 35 37.87 25.44 -10.17
N THR A 36 37.20 26.45 -10.73
CA THR A 36 35.85 26.82 -10.31
C THR A 36 34.84 25.98 -11.08
N ALA A 37 33.98 25.25 -10.36
CA ALA A 37 32.87 24.51 -10.94
C ALA A 37 31.56 24.92 -10.27
N GLN A 38 30.52 25.15 -11.08
CA GLN A 38 29.17 25.36 -10.58
C GLN A 38 28.52 24.01 -10.27
N GLY A 39 28.07 23.83 -9.03
CA GLY A 39 27.31 22.67 -8.58
C GLY A 39 25.93 23.08 -8.06
N ASN A 40 24.94 22.22 -8.27
CA ASN A 40 23.61 22.40 -7.69
C ASN A 40 23.53 21.65 -6.35
N ILE A 41 23.02 22.32 -5.32
CA ILE A 41 22.75 21.71 -4.02
C ILE A 41 21.34 21.11 -4.07
N VAL A 42 21.23 19.79 -3.90
CA VAL A 42 19.95 19.07 -3.85
C VAL A 42 19.78 18.38 -2.51
N ALA A 43 18.53 18.23 -2.07
CA ALA A 43 18.21 17.46 -0.87
C ALA A 43 18.66 16.00 -1.04
N ALA A 44 19.28 15.44 -0.01
CA ALA A 44 19.75 14.05 -0.04
C ALA A 44 18.60 13.04 -0.22
N ILE A 45 17.40 13.38 0.28
CA ILE A 45 16.21 12.51 0.27
C ILE A 45 14.97 13.36 -0.04
N LYS A 46 14.29 13.04 -1.14
CA LYS A 46 13.03 13.67 -1.59
C LYS A 46 11.98 12.59 -1.86
N PRO A 47 11.25 12.13 -0.82
CA PRO A 47 10.23 11.11 -1.00
C PRO A 47 8.95 11.74 -1.56
N THR A 48 8.30 11.03 -2.50
CA THR A 48 6.96 11.37 -2.99
C THR A 48 5.97 10.41 -2.36
N LEU A 49 4.94 10.93 -1.69
CA LEU A 49 3.89 10.13 -1.07
C LEU A 49 2.74 9.95 -2.07
N PHE A 50 2.30 8.70 -2.27
CA PHE A 50 1.16 8.34 -3.11
C PHE A 50 0.06 7.71 -2.24
N SER A 51 -1.21 7.97 -2.56
CA SER A 51 -2.34 7.22 -2.02
C SER A 51 -2.60 5.99 -2.89
N THR A 52 -2.81 4.83 -2.27
CA THR A 52 -3.20 3.58 -2.98
C THR A 52 -4.69 3.54 -3.32
N ALA A 53 -5.51 4.36 -2.65
CA ALA A 53 -6.95 4.41 -2.85
C ALA A 53 -7.33 5.63 -3.71
N SER A 54 -8.24 5.41 -4.66
CA SER A 54 -8.86 6.47 -5.46
C SER A 54 -9.89 7.19 -4.58
N GLY A 55 -9.80 8.52 -4.47
CA GLY A 55 -10.63 9.28 -3.55
C GLY A 55 -10.33 10.78 -3.59
N VAL A 56 -11.17 11.57 -2.93
CA VAL A 56 -10.93 13.00 -2.73
C VAL A 56 -9.91 13.14 -1.59
N ILE A 57 -8.87 13.94 -1.82
CA ILE A 57 -7.78 14.14 -0.86
C ILE A 57 -7.98 15.48 -0.17
N ASP A 58 -8.17 15.44 1.14
CA ASP A 58 -8.12 16.63 1.99
C ASP A 58 -6.73 16.72 2.62
N LEU A 59 -5.95 17.71 2.18
CA LEU A 59 -4.63 17.97 2.75
C LEU A 59 -4.77 18.77 4.04
N SER A 60 -4.17 18.27 5.12
CA SER A 60 -4.17 18.93 6.43
C SER A 60 -2.94 19.80 6.68
N VAL A 61 -1.93 19.74 5.78
CA VAL A 61 -0.67 20.48 5.90
C VAL A 61 -0.38 21.30 4.65
N GLN A 62 0.33 22.42 4.83
CA GLN A 62 0.68 23.32 3.74
C GLN A 62 2.08 23.00 3.19
N ALA A 63 2.32 23.35 1.92
CA ALA A 63 3.63 23.14 1.29
C ALA A 63 4.73 23.94 2.01
N GLY A 64 5.71 23.22 2.56
CA GLY A 64 6.85 23.81 3.28
C GLY A 64 6.85 23.56 4.79
N ASP A 65 5.76 23.02 5.34
CA ASP A 65 5.70 22.70 6.77
C ASP A 65 6.58 21.48 7.11
N PRO A 66 7.33 21.53 8.24
CA PRO A 66 8.08 20.38 8.71
C PRO A 66 7.12 19.33 9.28
N VAL A 67 7.19 18.11 8.75
CA VAL A 67 6.36 16.97 9.19
C VAL A 67 7.23 15.86 9.76
N GLN A 68 6.71 15.17 10.78
CA GLN A 68 7.36 14.01 11.41
C GLN A 68 6.70 12.70 10.97
N LYS A 69 7.40 11.59 11.22
CA LYS A 69 6.86 10.26 10.92
C LYS A 69 5.66 9.99 11.84
N GLY A 70 4.49 9.80 11.22
CA GLY A 70 3.24 9.52 11.92
C GLY A 70 2.26 10.70 11.92
N ASP A 71 2.65 11.85 11.40
CA ASP A 71 1.75 13.00 11.30
C ASP A 71 0.68 12.78 10.22
N LEU A 72 -0.52 13.27 10.50
CA LEU A 72 -1.64 13.25 9.55
C LEU A 72 -1.44 14.36 8.52
N ILE A 73 -1.00 13.99 7.33
CA ILE A 73 -0.68 14.91 6.22
C ILE A 73 -1.89 15.07 5.29
N ALA A 74 -2.62 13.99 5.06
CA ALA A 74 -3.80 13.98 4.20
C ALA A 74 -4.78 12.89 4.65
N SER A 75 -6.07 13.19 4.54
CA SER A 75 -7.15 12.21 4.63
C SER A 75 -7.66 11.91 3.23
N VAL A 76 -7.93 10.64 2.93
CA VAL A 76 -8.49 10.21 1.64
C VAL A 76 -9.87 9.67 1.91
N ASP A 77 -10.89 10.33 1.36
CA ASP A 77 -12.25 9.83 1.39
C ASP A 77 -12.55 9.09 0.08
N SER A 78 -12.80 7.78 0.20
CA SER A 78 -13.04 6.86 -0.91
C SER A 78 -14.47 6.35 -0.86
N PRO A 79 -15.41 6.94 -1.66
CA PRO A 79 -16.80 6.50 -1.67
C PRO A 79 -16.95 5.03 -2.12
N GLU A 80 -16.04 4.54 -2.97
CA GLU A 80 -15.99 3.14 -3.39
C GLU A 80 -15.74 2.18 -2.22
N LEU A 81 -14.82 2.52 -1.31
CA LEU A 81 -14.52 1.70 -0.13
C LEU A 81 -15.64 1.75 0.89
N LEU A 82 -16.30 2.90 1.05
CA LEU A 82 -17.47 3.03 1.93
C LEU A 82 -18.62 2.15 1.43
N ASN A 83 -18.90 2.18 0.13
CA ASN A 83 -19.92 1.32 -0.48
C ASN A 83 -19.59 -0.16 -0.32
N LEU A 84 -18.33 -0.55 -0.53
CA LEU A 84 -17.89 -1.93 -0.33
C LEU A 84 -18.05 -2.38 1.13
N LEU A 85 -17.66 -1.52 2.08
CA LEU A 85 -17.82 -1.78 3.50
C LEU A 85 -19.30 -1.97 3.88
N GLU A 86 -20.20 -1.16 3.33
CA GLU A 86 -21.64 -1.28 3.57
C GLU A 86 -22.21 -2.58 3.00
N GLN A 87 -21.79 -2.96 1.79
CA GLN A 87 -22.17 -4.24 1.18
C GLN A 87 -21.73 -5.44 2.02
N GLU A 88 -20.47 -5.45 2.47
CA GLU A 88 -19.93 -6.52 3.31
C GLU A 88 -20.64 -6.61 4.67
N LYS A 89 -21.00 -5.47 5.27
CA LYS A 89 -21.80 -5.44 6.50
C LYS A 89 -23.18 -6.06 6.29
N ALA A 90 -23.87 -5.72 5.21
CA ALA A 90 -25.18 -6.30 4.88
C ALA A 90 -25.09 -7.81 4.60
N ALA A 91 -24.03 -8.26 3.94
CA ALA A 91 -23.77 -9.67 3.70
C ALA A 91 -23.53 -10.43 5.02
N LEU A 92 -22.75 -9.86 5.93
CA LEU A 92 -22.49 -10.42 7.26
C LEU A 92 -23.79 -10.54 8.09
N GLU A 93 -24.62 -9.49 8.11
CA GLU A 93 -25.90 -9.50 8.82
C GLU A 93 -26.85 -10.57 8.28
N SER A 94 -26.90 -10.71 6.95
CA SER A 94 -27.69 -11.74 6.28
C SER A 94 -27.24 -13.15 6.67
N ALA A 95 -25.92 -13.38 6.68
CA ALA A 95 -25.32 -14.65 7.10
C ALA A 95 -25.61 -14.96 8.57
N GLN A 96 -25.50 -13.97 9.47
CA GLN A 96 -25.83 -14.13 10.89
C GLN A 96 -27.31 -14.46 11.10
N THR A 97 -28.20 -13.83 10.35
CA THR A 97 -29.64 -14.09 10.41
C THR A 97 -29.97 -15.50 9.92
N ALA A 98 -29.33 -15.96 8.83
CA ALA A 98 -29.46 -17.33 8.35
C ALA A 98 -29.01 -18.34 9.43
N PHE A 99 -27.86 -18.10 10.07
CA PHE A 99 -27.35 -18.94 11.14
C PHE A 99 -28.30 -19.01 12.34
N LYS A 100 -28.80 -17.87 12.82
CA LYS A 100 -29.79 -17.83 13.92
C LYS A 100 -31.07 -18.59 13.57
N ARG A 101 -31.58 -18.45 12.34
CA ARG A 101 -32.75 -19.22 11.88
C ARG A 101 -32.49 -20.71 11.92
N GLN A 102 -31.32 -21.16 11.47
CA GLN A 102 -30.95 -22.57 11.51
C GLN A 102 -30.85 -23.10 12.94
N GLN A 103 -30.30 -22.31 13.87
CA GLN A 103 -30.25 -22.67 15.29
C GLN A 103 -31.65 -22.81 15.91
N ILE A 104 -32.57 -21.88 15.59
CA ILE A 104 -33.96 -21.95 16.05
C ILE A 104 -34.66 -23.18 15.48
N GLN A 105 -34.47 -23.48 14.20
CA GLN A 105 -35.04 -24.67 13.56
C GLN A 105 -34.52 -25.96 14.20
N ALA A 106 -33.21 -26.06 14.45
CA ALA A 106 -32.61 -27.22 15.12
C ALA A 106 -33.19 -27.42 16.53
N ARG A 107 -33.31 -26.34 17.31
CA ARG A 107 -33.95 -26.38 18.64
C ARG A 107 -35.43 -26.79 18.56
N LYS A 108 -36.17 -26.31 17.57
CA LYS A 108 -37.57 -26.69 17.37
C LYS A 108 -37.70 -28.19 17.07
N ILE A 109 -36.84 -28.74 16.22
CA ILE A 109 -36.83 -30.17 15.90
C ILE A 109 -36.52 -31.00 17.15
N GLN A 110 -35.54 -30.58 17.96
CA GLN A 110 -35.23 -31.26 19.23
C GLN A 110 -36.45 -31.29 20.16
N LEU A 111 -37.07 -30.14 20.41
CA LEU A 111 -38.26 -30.07 21.29
C LEU A 111 -39.45 -30.88 20.75
N GLN A 112 -39.62 -30.96 19.43
CA GLN A 112 -40.64 -31.80 18.82
C GLN A 112 -40.34 -33.29 19.01
N ASN A 113 -39.08 -33.71 18.88
CA ASN A 113 -38.67 -35.09 19.14
C ASN A 113 -38.86 -35.47 20.61
N ASP A 114 -38.52 -34.57 21.54
CA ASP A 114 -38.71 -34.78 22.98
C ASP A 114 -40.21 -34.96 23.30
N GLN A 115 -41.07 -34.08 22.76
CA GLN A 115 -42.53 -34.22 22.92
C GLN A 115 -43.08 -35.54 22.37
N ILE A 116 -42.59 -36.01 21.21
CA ILE A 116 -43.00 -37.28 20.62
C ILE A 116 -42.55 -38.46 21.51
N ALA A 117 -41.36 -38.38 22.12
CA ALA A 117 -40.86 -39.40 23.03
C ALA A 117 -41.71 -39.45 24.31
N ASP A 118 -42.04 -38.30 24.91
CA ASP A 118 -42.89 -38.21 26.10
C ASP A 118 -44.29 -38.76 25.84
N LEU A 119 -44.91 -38.38 24.70
CA LEU A 119 -46.21 -38.90 24.27
C LEU A 119 -46.19 -40.42 24.00
N ALA A 120 -45.08 -40.94 23.48
CA ALA A 120 -44.90 -42.36 23.30
C ALA A 120 -44.82 -43.06 24.67
N GLU A 121 -44.05 -42.53 25.63
CA GLU A 121 -43.89 -43.08 26.98
C GLU A 121 -45.20 -43.09 27.78
N ASP A 122 -45.99 -42.02 27.72
CA ASP A 122 -47.33 -41.97 28.33
C ASP A 122 -48.30 -42.93 27.64
N GLY A 123 -48.24 -43.05 26.31
CA GLY A 123 -49.08 -43.95 25.51
C GLY A 123 -48.80 -45.45 25.72
N ILE A 124 -47.58 -45.83 26.13
CA ILE A 124 -47.28 -47.21 26.58
C ILE A 124 -47.74 -47.46 28.03
N SER A 125 -47.92 -46.42 28.85
CA SER A 125 -48.49 -46.55 30.20
C SER A 125 -50.04 -46.60 30.21
N GLU A 126 -50.68 -46.16 29.13
CA GLU A 126 -52.15 -46.13 28.98
C GLU A 126 -52.66 -47.20 27.98
N SER A 127 -52.11 -48.42 28.06
CA SER A 127 -52.51 -49.54 27.21
C SER A 127 -53.94 -50.03 27.50
N ASN A 128 -54.94 -49.29 27.03
CA ASN A 128 -56.28 -49.82 26.77
C ASN A 128 -56.36 -50.23 25.29
N PRO A 129 -56.52 -51.53 24.96
CA PRO A 129 -56.32 -52.07 23.61
C PRO A 129 -57.32 -51.61 22.52
N VAL A 130 -58.20 -50.65 22.80
CA VAL A 130 -59.28 -50.27 21.87
C VAL A 130 -58.83 -49.22 20.82
N SER A 131 -57.75 -48.48 21.06
CA SER A 131 -57.34 -47.36 20.18
C SER A 131 -56.58 -47.79 18.91
N ILE A 132 -55.89 -48.94 18.93
CA ILE A 132 -55.13 -49.47 17.77
C ILE A 132 -56.09 -49.82 16.61
N PHE A 133 -57.33 -50.22 16.89
CA PHE A 133 -58.30 -50.58 15.85
C PHE A 133 -58.84 -49.36 15.06
N LYS A 134 -58.89 -48.17 15.68
CA LYS A 134 -59.36 -46.94 15.01
C LYS A 134 -58.35 -46.35 14.04
N LEU A 135 -57.05 -46.56 14.26
CA LEU A 135 -55.99 -46.05 13.40
C LEU A 135 -55.81 -46.86 12.10
N LEU A 136 -56.13 -48.16 12.10
CA LEU A 136 -56.09 -48.99 10.89
C LEU A 136 -57.30 -48.73 9.96
N PHE A 137 -58.46 -48.36 10.50
CA PHE A 137 -59.68 -48.17 9.68
C PHE A 137 -59.80 -46.77 9.04
N ASN A 138 -59.13 -45.75 9.59
CA ASN A 138 -59.19 -44.39 9.03
C ASN A 138 -58.19 -44.16 7.87
N GLN A 139 -57.33 -45.13 7.57
CA GLN A 139 -56.38 -45.07 6.45
C GLN A 139 -56.89 -45.71 5.14
N GLN A 140 -58.09 -46.30 5.12
CA GLN A 140 -58.70 -46.81 3.87
C GLN A 140 -59.69 -45.84 3.20
N ASN A 141 -59.98 -44.68 3.81
CA ASN A 141 -60.90 -43.69 3.23
C ASN A 141 -60.31 -42.28 3.21
N LYS A 142 -59.16 -42.11 2.56
CA LYS A 142 -58.88 -40.95 1.68
C LYS A 142 -57.62 -41.16 0.85
#